data_AF-A0A6J5JVB9-F1
#
_entry.id   AF-A0A6J5JVB9-F1
#
_cell.length_a   1.000
_cell.length_b   1.000
_cell.length_c   1.000
_cell.angle_alpha   90.00
_cell.angle_beta   90.00
_cell.angle_gamma   90.00
#
_symmetry.space_group_name_H-M   'P 1'
#
loop_
_entity.id
_entity.type
_entity.pdbx_description
1 polymer ?
#
loop_
_entity_poly.entity_id
_entity_poly.type
_entity_poly.pdbx_seq_one_letter_code
_entity_poly.pdbx_strand_id
1 'polypeptide(L)'
;MAKVLVLYYSSYGHVETMAQHIAEGAKSVAGVEVTLKRVPETIPADQARAIGVKVDQAAPVATVDELADYDAIIFGTPTRFGNMAGQMRTFLDQTGGLWMKGALVGKIGSVFTSTGTQHGGQETTITSFHTTLLHHGMVIVGVPYACSGLVNMNEITGGSPYGASTLAGADGSRQPSANELDIARYQGKHVAEIASKLAS
;
A
#
# COMPACT_ATOMS: atom_id res chain seq x y z
N MET A 1 -11.48 -15.73 -11.20
CA MET A 1 -11.81 -14.71 -10.17
C MET A 1 -10.49 -14.05 -9.82
N ALA A 2 -10.35 -12.75 -10.01
CA ALA A 2 -9.07 -12.09 -9.74
C ALA A 2 -8.82 -12.00 -8.24
N LYS A 3 -7.60 -12.28 -7.80
CA LYS A 3 -7.20 -12.22 -6.39
C LYS A 3 -6.35 -10.98 -6.14
N VAL A 4 -6.80 -10.10 -5.27
CA VAL A 4 -6.12 -8.86 -4.90
C VAL A 4 -5.66 -8.94 -3.45
N LEU A 5 -4.35 -8.77 -3.23
CA LEU A 5 -3.78 -8.58 -1.91
C LEU A 5 -3.59 -7.09 -1.63
N VAL A 6 -4.13 -6.61 -0.52
CA VAL A 6 -3.71 -5.35 0.10
C VAL A 6 -2.76 -5.70 1.22
N LEU A 7 -1.47 -5.42 1.04
CA LEU A 7 -0.40 -5.75 1.97
C LEU A 7 0.19 -4.49 2.55
N TYR A 8 0.27 -4.35 3.87
CA TYR A 8 0.78 -3.12 4.45
C TYR A 8 1.68 -3.31 5.67
N TYR A 9 2.47 -2.28 5.97
CA TYR A 9 3.04 -2.04 7.31
C TYR A 9 2.41 -0.78 7.89
N SER A 10 2.12 -0.75 9.19
CA SER A 10 1.57 0.42 9.87
C SER A 10 2.07 0.49 11.31
N SER A 11 2.74 1.57 11.68
CA SER A 11 3.17 1.80 13.06
C SER A 11 2.05 2.41 13.91
N TYR A 12 1.36 3.44 13.41
CA TYR A 12 0.41 4.25 14.20
C TYR A 12 -1.01 4.26 13.62
N GLY A 13 -1.37 3.30 12.77
CA GLY A 13 -2.74 3.15 12.26
C GLY A 13 -3.05 3.87 10.95
N HIS A 14 -2.34 4.95 10.58
CA HIS A 14 -2.65 5.71 9.35
C HIS A 14 -2.67 4.85 8.06
N VAL A 15 -1.65 4.01 7.89
CA VAL A 15 -1.56 3.12 6.71
C VAL A 15 -2.55 1.97 6.80
N GLU A 16 -2.84 1.47 8.00
CA GLU A 16 -3.90 0.47 8.22
C GLU A 16 -5.27 1.02 7.80
N THR A 17 -5.61 2.26 8.19
CA THR A 17 -6.85 2.92 7.78
C THR A 17 -6.93 3.08 6.27
N MET A 18 -5.85 3.53 5.63
CA MET A 18 -5.77 3.61 4.16
C MET A 18 -5.92 2.23 3.51
N ALA A 19 -5.30 1.19 4.06
CA ALA A 19 -5.36 -0.18 3.55
C ALA A 19 -6.79 -0.74 3.59
N GLN A 20 -7.55 -0.44 4.65
CA GLN A 20 -8.97 -0.81 4.75
C GLN A 20 -9.78 -0.18 3.60
N HIS A 21 -9.52 1.09 3.30
CA HIS A 21 -10.23 1.83 2.24
C HIS A 21 -9.80 1.40 0.83
N ILE A 22 -8.53 1.08 0.63
CA ILE A 22 -8.06 0.39 -0.60
C ILE A 22 -8.81 -0.93 -0.77
N ALA A 23 -8.92 -1.74 0.30
CA ALA A 23 -9.61 -3.02 0.25
C ALA A 23 -11.12 -2.87 -0.01
N GLU A 24 -11.77 -1.87 0.58
CA GLU A 24 -13.16 -1.51 0.27
C GLU A 24 -13.34 -1.18 -1.23
N GLY A 25 -12.44 -0.35 -1.77
CA GLY A 25 -12.42 -0.02 -3.18
C GLY A 25 -12.31 -1.25 -4.08
N ALA A 26 -11.33 -2.12 -3.80
CA ALA A 26 -11.12 -3.35 -4.55
C ALA A 26 -12.32 -4.31 -4.47
N LYS A 27 -12.94 -4.44 -3.29
CA LYS A 27 -14.13 -5.31 -3.06
C LYS A 27 -15.37 -4.84 -3.82
N SER A 28 -15.42 -3.57 -4.23
CA SER A 28 -16.54 -3.05 -5.03
C SER A 28 -16.58 -3.61 -6.45
N VAL A 29 -15.51 -4.26 -6.92
CA VAL A 29 -15.43 -4.87 -8.25
C VAL A 29 -15.96 -6.30 -8.20
N ALA A 30 -16.99 -6.58 -9.00
CA ALA A 30 -17.59 -7.91 -9.08
C ALA A 30 -16.57 -8.97 -9.57
N GLY A 31 -16.58 -10.15 -8.94
CA GLY A 31 -15.68 -11.24 -9.31
C GLY A 31 -14.23 -11.06 -8.88
N VAL A 32 -13.98 -10.22 -7.87
CA VAL A 32 -12.67 -10.01 -7.24
C VAL A 32 -12.68 -10.51 -5.81
N GLU A 33 -11.73 -11.38 -5.48
CA GLU A 33 -11.44 -11.79 -4.11
C GLU A 33 -10.37 -10.86 -3.53
N VAL A 34 -10.63 -10.26 -2.36
CA VAL A 34 -9.72 -9.30 -1.73
C VAL A 34 -9.27 -9.78 -0.38
N THR A 35 -7.96 -9.91 -0.21
CA THR A 35 -7.31 -10.22 1.08
C THR A 35 -6.60 -8.99 1.62
N LEU A 36 -6.76 -8.70 2.91
CA LEU A 36 -6.01 -7.66 3.62
C LEU A 36 -5.04 -8.34 4.59
N LYS A 37 -3.74 -8.09 4.44
CA LYS A 37 -2.69 -8.61 5.33
C LYS A 37 -1.70 -7.53 5.71
N ARG A 38 -0.93 -7.78 6.77
CA ARG A 38 0.19 -6.94 7.18
C ARG A 38 1.52 -7.68 7.14
N VAL A 39 2.62 -6.95 6.98
CA VAL A 39 3.96 -7.54 7.12
C VAL A 39 4.32 -7.72 8.61
N PRO A 40 5.26 -8.62 8.94
CA PRO A 40 5.74 -8.79 10.32
C PRO A 40 6.36 -7.50 10.88
N GLU A 41 6.23 -7.31 12.19
CA GLU A 41 6.99 -6.28 12.91
C GLU A 41 8.43 -6.76 13.12
N THR A 42 9.40 -5.84 13.03
CA THR A 42 10.83 -6.12 13.29
C THR A 42 11.31 -5.54 14.60
N ILE A 43 10.57 -4.58 15.18
CA ILE A 43 10.84 -4.03 16.51
C ILE A 43 10.35 -5.05 17.57
N PRO A 44 11.17 -5.40 18.58
CA PRO A 44 10.73 -6.24 19.69
C PRO A 44 9.44 -5.69 20.34
N ALA A 45 8.49 -6.56 20.65
CA ALA A 45 7.13 -6.16 21.05
C ALA A 45 7.09 -5.13 22.19
N ASP A 46 7.91 -5.29 23.22
CA ASP A 46 7.96 -4.36 24.36
C ASP A 46 8.47 -2.97 23.95
N GLN A 47 9.47 -2.92 23.07
CA GLN A 47 10.00 -1.66 22.54
C GLN A 47 8.99 -0.99 21.61
N ALA A 48 8.32 -1.77 20.76
CA ALA A 48 7.27 -1.29 19.87
C ALA A 48 6.13 -0.64 20.68
N ARG A 49 5.65 -1.33 21.72
CA ARG A 49 4.63 -0.78 22.64
C ARG A 49 5.11 0.48 23.35
N ALA A 50 6.37 0.52 23.78
CA ALA A 50 6.94 1.67 24.48
C ALA A 50 7.00 2.95 23.62
N ILE A 51 7.18 2.82 22.30
CA ILE A 51 7.16 3.96 21.37
C ILE A 51 5.78 4.19 20.73
N GLY A 52 4.73 3.52 21.22
CA GLY A 52 3.35 3.72 20.78
C GLY A 52 3.00 3.02 19.46
N VAL A 53 3.80 2.06 18.98
CA VAL A 53 3.42 1.24 17.82
C VAL A 53 2.16 0.44 18.17
N LYS A 54 1.15 0.52 17.31
CA LYS A 54 -0.04 -0.31 17.34
C LYS A 54 0.34 -1.74 16.94
N VAL A 55 0.62 -2.58 17.92
CA VAL A 55 0.98 -3.99 17.67
C VAL A 55 -0.23 -4.91 17.49
N ASP A 56 -1.38 -4.52 18.06
CA ASP A 56 -2.63 -5.29 18.01
C ASP A 56 -3.48 -4.79 16.82
N GLN A 57 -3.25 -5.36 15.64
CA GLN A 57 -3.96 -5.05 14.38
C GLN A 57 -4.72 -6.28 13.88
N ALA A 58 -5.92 -6.06 13.35
CA ALA A 58 -6.83 -7.14 12.96
C ALA A 58 -6.35 -7.95 11.74
N ALA A 59 -5.59 -7.32 10.83
CA ALA A 59 -5.09 -8.01 9.64
C ALA A 59 -4.06 -9.09 10.02
N PRO A 60 -4.18 -10.32 9.48
CA PRO A 60 -3.20 -11.36 9.70
C PRO A 60 -1.85 -11.01 9.08
N VAL A 61 -0.79 -11.62 9.61
CA VAL A 61 0.57 -11.47 9.09
C VAL A 61 0.74 -12.28 7.81
N ALA A 62 1.30 -11.66 6.78
CA ALA A 62 1.62 -12.34 5.53
C ALA A 62 2.95 -13.10 5.59
N THR A 63 3.06 -14.14 4.77
CA THR A 63 4.35 -14.75 4.40
C THR A 63 4.75 -14.31 3.00
N VAL A 64 6.02 -14.47 2.63
CA VAL A 64 6.46 -14.08 1.28
C VAL A 64 5.99 -15.06 0.22
N ASP A 65 5.83 -16.35 0.53
CA ASP A 65 5.51 -17.38 -0.46
C ASP A 65 4.10 -17.19 -1.06
N GLU A 66 3.15 -16.72 -0.26
CA GLU A 66 1.78 -16.48 -0.71
C GLU A 66 1.63 -15.30 -1.69
N LEU A 67 2.65 -14.44 -1.87
CA LEU A 67 2.57 -13.34 -2.84
C LEU A 67 2.32 -13.85 -4.26
N ALA A 68 2.79 -15.07 -4.57
CA ALA A 68 2.57 -15.70 -5.87
C ALA A 68 1.10 -16.06 -6.15
N ASP A 69 0.26 -16.14 -5.12
CA ASP A 69 -1.14 -16.58 -5.22
C ASP A 69 -2.10 -15.46 -5.65
N TYR A 70 -1.61 -14.23 -5.75
CA TYR A 70 -2.42 -13.04 -6.06
C TYR A 70 -2.17 -12.53 -7.48
N ASP A 71 -3.19 -11.99 -8.15
CA ASP A 71 -3.05 -11.37 -9.47
C ASP A 71 -2.62 -9.90 -9.37
N ALA A 72 -2.95 -9.25 -8.25
CA ALA A 72 -2.53 -7.90 -7.94
C ALA A 72 -2.13 -7.77 -6.46
N ILE A 73 -1.12 -6.95 -6.20
CA ILE A 73 -0.67 -6.63 -4.85
C ILE A 73 -0.55 -5.10 -4.71
N ILE A 74 -1.28 -4.55 -3.74
CA ILE A 74 -1.31 -3.14 -3.40
C ILE A 74 -0.57 -2.95 -2.07
N PHE A 75 0.61 -2.34 -2.12
CA PHE A 75 1.53 -2.22 -0.99
C PHE A 75 1.35 -0.89 -0.24
N GLY A 76 1.18 -0.97 1.07
CA GLY A 76 1.11 0.18 1.97
C GLY A 76 2.32 0.29 2.88
N THR A 77 2.95 1.46 2.94
CA THR A 77 4.05 1.70 3.89
C THR A 77 4.03 3.14 4.41
N PRO A 78 4.32 3.41 5.68
CA PRO A 78 4.65 4.77 6.09
C PRO A 78 6.01 5.13 5.50
N THR A 79 6.23 6.42 5.21
CA THR A 79 7.55 6.88 4.76
C THR A 79 8.57 6.78 5.88
N ARG A 80 9.81 6.44 5.50
CA ARG A 80 11.02 6.67 6.27
C ARG A 80 12.00 7.40 5.37
N PHE A 81 12.04 8.73 5.52
CA PHE A 81 12.91 9.62 4.74
C PHE A 81 12.79 9.42 3.22
N GLY A 82 11.56 9.35 2.71
CA GLY A 82 11.31 9.17 1.27
C GLY A 82 11.47 7.74 0.75
N ASN A 83 11.59 6.76 1.65
CA ASN A 83 11.66 5.33 1.33
C ASN A 83 10.58 4.55 2.09
N MET A 84 10.39 3.27 1.71
CA MET A 84 9.56 2.33 2.48
C MET A 84 10.14 2.10 3.90
N ALA A 85 9.29 1.69 4.83
CA ALA A 85 9.72 1.34 6.18
C ALA A 85 10.61 0.08 6.18
N GLY A 86 11.51 -0.02 7.16
CA GLY A 86 12.44 -1.15 7.30
C GLY A 86 11.74 -2.51 7.40
N GLN A 87 10.54 -2.55 7.98
CA GLN A 87 9.70 -3.75 8.06
C GLN A 87 9.27 -4.23 6.66
N MET A 88 8.79 -3.30 5.83
CA MET A 88 8.43 -3.60 4.43
C MET A 88 9.67 -4.01 3.62
N ARG A 89 10.80 -3.31 3.80
CA ARG A 89 12.06 -3.65 3.14
C ARG A 89 12.53 -5.07 3.50
N THR A 90 12.56 -5.39 4.79
CA THR A 90 12.95 -6.72 5.30
C THR A 90 12.04 -7.82 4.78
N PHE A 91 10.73 -7.57 4.66
CA PHE A 91 9.79 -8.51 4.07
C PHE A 91 10.08 -8.74 2.58
N LEU A 92 10.30 -7.67 1.81
CA LEU A 92 10.60 -7.77 0.37
C LEU A 92 12.00 -8.36 0.10
N ASP A 93 12.97 -8.18 0.99
CA ASP A 93 14.32 -8.79 0.85
C ASP A 93 14.28 -10.32 0.89
N GLN A 94 13.25 -10.90 1.52
CA GLN A 94 13.04 -12.35 1.58
C GLN A 94 12.43 -12.92 0.28
N THR A 95 12.04 -12.08 -0.68
CA THR A 95 11.39 -12.52 -1.92
C THR A 95 12.37 -12.97 -3.01
N GLY A 96 13.65 -13.16 -2.71
CA GLY A 96 14.66 -13.60 -3.69
C GLY A 96 14.33 -14.93 -4.38
N GLY A 97 13.69 -15.86 -3.66
CA GLY A 97 13.21 -17.12 -4.23
C GLY A 97 12.07 -16.94 -5.24
N LEU A 98 11.14 -16.01 -4.98
CA LEU A 98 10.07 -15.66 -5.92
C LEU A 98 10.62 -14.94 -7.15
N TRP A 99 11.55 -14.01 -6.93
CA TRP A 99 12.22 -13.28 -8.00
C TRP A 99 12.92 -14.21 -8.98
N MET A 100 13.72 -15.15 -8.46
CA MET A 100 14.46 -16.11 -9.29
C MET A 100 13.54 -17.02 -10.13
N LYS A 101 12.33 -17.29 -9.64
CA LYS A 101 11.31 -18.09 -10.36
C LYS A 101 10.46 -17.25 -11.32
N GLY A 102 10.61 -15.93 -11.34
CA GLY A 102 9.72 -15.03 -12.07
C GLY A 102 8.27 -15.08 -11.53
N ALA A 103 8.08 -15.44 -10.27
CA ALA A 103 6.74 -15.75 -9.74
C ALA A 103 5.81 -14.53 -9.68
N LEU A 104 6.36 -13.31 -9.71
CA LEU A 104 5.59 -12.06 -9.70
C LEU A 104 5.53 -11.37 -11.08
N VAL A 105 6.13 -11.96 -12.11
CA VAL A 105 6.15 -11.39 -13.46
C VAL A 105 4.73 -11.30 -14.02
N GLY A 106 4.36 -10.13 -14.55
CA GLY A 106 3.05 -9.87 -15.15
C GLY A 106 1.93 -9.58 -14.14
N LYS A 107 2.15 -9.79 -12.85
CA LYS A 107 1.19 -9.40 -11.80
C LYS A 107 1.13 -7.88 -11.66
N ILE A 108 0.01 -7.35 -11.17
CA ILE A 108 -0.14 -5.91 -10.95
C ILE A 108 0.49 -5.51 -9.61
N GLY A 109 1.34 -4.49 -9.64
CA GLY A 109 1.92 -3.85 -8.47
C GLY A 109 1.39 -2.42 -8.33
N SER A 110 0.92 -2.06 -7.14
CA SER A 110 0.48 -0.70 -6.83
C SER A 110 0.91 -0.32 -5.41
N VAL A 111 1.03 0.97 -5.12
CA VAL A 111 1.62 1.43 -3.85
C VAL A 111 0.83 2.62 -3.29
N PHE A 112 0.72 2.70 -1.96
CA PHE A 112 0.21 3.85 -1.22
C PHE A 112 1.08 4.14 0.02
N THR A 113 1.06 5.38 0.50
CA THR A 113 1.96 5.81 1.60
C THR A 113 1.31 6.73 2.63
N SER A 114 2.03 6.97 3.73
CA SER A 114 1.71 8.01 4.71
C SER A 114 2.96 8.80 5.07
N THR A 115 2.86 10.13 5.15
CA THR A 115 3.97 11.02 5.50
C THR A 115 3.64 11.94 6.67
N GLY A 116 4.65 12.44 7.39
CA GLY A 116 4.46 13.43 8.45
C GLY A 116 4.23 14.85 7.92
N THR A 117 4.74 15.19 6.74
CA THR A 117 4.68 16.53 6.15
C THR A 117 4.27 16.50 4.68
N GLN A 118 3.77 17.64 4.17
CA GLN A 118 3.14 17.76 2.84
C GLN A 118 4.00 17.27 1.67
N HIS A 119 5.32 17.44 1.72
CA HIS A 119 6.22 17.06 0.64
C HIS A 119 7.38 16.16 1.10
N GLY A 120 7.33 15.67 2.34
CA GLY A 120 8.35 14.82 2.96
C GLY A 120 8.31 13.37 2.47
N GLY A 121 8.27 13.17 1.15
CA GLY A 121 8.28 11.86 0.51
C GLY A 121 6.93 11.30 0.10
N GLN A 122 5.91 12.14 -0.10
CA GLN A 122 4.60 11.72 -0.61
C GLN A 122 4.73 10.95 -1.93
N GLU A 123 5.60 11.45 -2.81
CA GLU A 123 5.83 10.88 -4.14
C GLU A 123 7.03 9.92 -4.14
N THR A 124 8.15 10.33 -3.53
CA THR A 124 9.41 9.56 -3.61
C THR A 124 9.37 8.22 -2.88
N THR A 125 8.57 8.11 -1.82
CA THR A 125 8.34 6.81 -1.17
C THR A 125 7.70 5.83 -2.14
N ILE A 126 6.78 6.30 -2.98
CA ILE A 126 6.04 5.48 -3.92
C ILE A 126 6.93 5.13 -5.12
N THR A 127 7.61 6.12 -5.71
CA THR A 127 8.45 5.89 -6.89
C THR A 127 9.67 5.03 -6.58
N SER A 128 10.28 5.16 -5.41
CA SER A 128 11.34 4.24 -4.96
C SER A 128 10.84 2.81 -4.70
N PHE A 129 9.59 2.66 -4.24
CA PHE A 129 8.95 1.36 -4.11
C PHE A 129 8.77 0.70 -5.48
N HIS A 130 8.32 1.47 -6.49
CA HIS A 130 8.15 0.97 -7.85
C HIS A 130 9.42 0.35 -8.42
N THR A 131 10.61 0.82 -8.03
CA THR A 131 11.88 0.15 -8.41
C THR A 131 11.90 -1.32 -8.00
N THR A 132 11.49 -1.65 -6.77
CA THR A 132 11.44 -3.05 -6.31
C THR A 132 10.40 -3.87 -7.08
N LEU A 133 9.23 -3.27 -7.39
CA LEU A 133 8.17 -3.94 -8.13
C LEU A 133 8.57 -4.22 -9.59
N LEU A 134 9.29 -3.29 -10.22
CA LEU A 134 9.83 -3.46 -11.58
C LEU A 134 10.88 -4.56 -11.64
N HIS A 135 11.75 -4.69 -10.62
CA HIS A 135 12.69 -5.82 -10.53
C HIS A 135 12.01 -7.18 -10.44
N HIS A 136 10.79 -7.24 -9.90
CA HIS A 136 9.93 -8.43 -9.88
C HIS A 136 9.13 -8.65 -11.17
N GLY A 137 9.25 -7.75 -12.15
CA GLY A 137 8.54 -7.83 -13.42
C GLY A 137 7.04 -7.50 -13.31
N MET A 138 6.63 -6.76 -12.29
CA MET A 138 5.23 -6.38 -12.08
C MET A 138 4.81 -5.23 -13.01
N VAL A 139 3.53 -5.21 -13.38
CA VAL A 139 2.89 -4.09 -14.09
C VAL A 139 2.48 -3.02 -13.07
N ILE A 140 3.04 -1.83 -13.18
CA ILE A 140 2.80 -0.74 -12.23
C ILE A 140 1.49 -0.01 -12.53
N VAL A 141 0.64 0.14 -11.52
CA VAL A 141 -0.62 0.90 -11.60
C VAL A 141 -0.66 1.95 -10.49
N GLY A 142 -0.86 3.21 -10.86
CA GLY A 142 -1.01 4.35 -9.93
C GLY A 142 -2.46 4.80 -9.77
N VAL A 143 -2.66 6.11 -9.58
CA VAL A 143 -3.99 6.74 -9.53
C VAL A 143 -4.15 7.70 -10.70
N PRO A 144 -5.00 7.39 -11.70
CA PRO A 144 -5.31 8.32 -12.78
C PRO A 144 -5.94 9.62 -12.29
N TYR A 145 -5.67 10.74 -12.99
CA TYR A 145 -6.34 12.04 -12.75
C TYR A 145 -7.86 12.04 -13.02
N ALA A 146 -8.41 10.95 -13.55
CA ALA A 146 -9.85 10.71 -13.54
C ALA A 146 -10.42 10.61 -12.10
N CYS A 147 -9.57 10.34 -11.10
CA CYS A 147 -9.87 10.57 -9.69
C CYS A 147 -9.76 12.07 -9.38
N SER A 148 -10.91 12.76 -9.31
CA SER A 148 -10.97 14.21 -9.08
C SER A 148 -10.34 14.67 -7.75
N GLY A 149 -10.23 13.78 -6.76
CA GLY A 149 -9.58 14.08 -5.49
C GLY A 149 -8.10 14.50 -5.63
N LEU A 150 -7.42 14.08 -6.71
CA LEU A 150 -6.01 14.43 -6.97
C LEU A 150 -5.78 15.89 -7.38
N VAL A 151 -6.83 16.62 -7.78
CA VAL A 151 -6.73 18.04 -8.20
C VAL A 151 -7.39 18.98 -7.19
N ASN A 152 -7.69 18.50 -5.99
CA ASN A 152 -8.26 19.31 -4.93
C ASN A 152 -7.24 20.37 -4.44
N MET A 153 -7.68 21.63 -4.40
CA MET A 153 -6.90 22.79 -3.93
C MET A 153 -7.56 23.54 -2.76
N ASN A 154 -8.64 22.99 -2.19
CA ASN A 154 -9.43 23.63 -1.14
C ASN A 154 -9.01 23.21 0.28
N GLU A 155 -8.28 22.09 0.41
CA GLU A 155 -7.78 21.58 1.69
C GLU A 155 -6.39 20.95 1.52
N ILE A 156 -5.65 20.84 2.63
CA ILE A 156 -4.43 20.04 2.65
C ILE A 156 -4.81 18.57 2.50
N THR A 157 -4.37 17.97 1.39
CA THR A 157 -4.62 16.56 1.04
C THR A 157 -3.34 15.86 0.62
N GLY A 158 -3.23 14.57 0.97
CA GLY A 158 -2.39 13.62 0.25
C GLY A 158 -3.03 13.18 -1.08
N GLY A 159 -2.46 12.14 -1.66
CA GLY A 159 -2.77 11.66 -3.00
C GLY A 159 -1.74 12.14 -4.02
N SER A 160 -1.31 11.22 -4.88
CA SER A 160 -0.43 11.51 -6.02
C SER A 160 -0.84 10.65 -7.21
N PRO A 161 -0.46 11.01 -8.45
CA PRO A 161 -0.72 10.14 -9.59
C PRO A 161 0.02 8.79 -9.51
N TYR A 162 1.06 8.70 -8.68
CA TYR A 162 1.81 7.46 -8.47
C TYR A 162 1.09 6.47 -7.54
N GLY A 163 0.20 6.96 -6.68
CA GLY A 163 -0.45 6.18 -5.62
C GLY A 163 -1.14 7.08 -4.59
N ALA A 164 -2.16 6.55 -3.92
CA ALA A 164 -2.83 7.25 -2.83
C ALA A 164 -1.86 7.53 -1.68
N SER A 165 -2.10 8.60 -0.94
CA SER A 165 -1.32 8.88 0.26
C SER A 165 -2.09 9.72 1.27
N THR A 166 -1.60 9.73 2.51
CA THR A 166 -2.19 10.49 3.62
C THR A 166 -1.13 11.24 4.42
N LEU A 167 -1.53 12.32 5.08
CA LEU A 167 -0.67 13.13 5.95
C LEU A 167 -1.00 12.88 7.42
N ALA A 168 -0.02 12.40 8.18
CA ALA A 168 -0.13 12.14 9.62
C ALA A 168 0.13 13.38 10.49
N GLY A 169 0.70 14.45 9.92
CA GLY A 169 1.19 15.60 10.69
C GLY A 169 2.51 15.30 11.42
N ALA A 170 3.16 16.34 11.92
CA ALA A 170 4.49 16.23 12.54
C ALA A 170 4.48 15.38 13.84
N ASP A 171 3.36 15.38 14.56
CA ASP A 171 3.13 14.64 15.79
C ASP A 171 2.34 13.33 15.58
N GLY A 172 1.93 13.03 14.33
CA GLY A 172 1.13 11.86 14.00
C GLY A 172 -0.35 11.96 14.43
N SER A 173 -0.85 13.15 14.82
CA SER A 173 -2.23 13.31 15.29
C SER A 173 -3.25 13.39 14.15
N ARG A 174 -2.87 13.86 12.95
CA ARG A 174 -3.78 14.03 11.82
C ARG A 174 -4.17 12.66 11.25
N GLN A 175 -5.45 12.37 11.26
CA GLN A 175 -6.00 11.17 10.61
C GLN A 175 -6.27 11.41 9.13
N PRO A 176 -6.36 10.34 8.30
CA PRO A 176 -6.69 10.48 6.88
C PRO A 176 -7.97 11.27 6.66
N SER A 177 -7.94 12.24 5.73
CA SER A 177 -9.12 13.05 5.39
C SER A 177 -10.09 12.26 4.50
N ALA A 178 -11.33 12.75 4.38
CA ALA A 178 -12.32 12.14 3.48
C ALA A 178 -11.81 12.06 2.02
N ASN A 179 -11.16 13.13 1.54
CA ASN A 179 -10.57 13.16 0.20
C ASN A 179 -9.48 12.08 0.02
N GLU A 180 -8.59 11.92 1.01
CA GLU A 180 -7.52 10.91 0.99
C GLU A 180 -8.09 9.48 0.99
N LEU A 181 -9.13 9.24 1.78
CA LEU A 181 -9.83 7.96 1.86
C LEU A 181 -10.59 7.62 0.57
N ASP A 182 -11.16 8.62 -0.10
CA ASP A 182 -11.81 8.45 -1.41
C ASP A 182 -10.81 8.15 -2.52
N ILE A 183 -9.64 8.80 -2.52
CA ILE A 183 -8.53 8.48 -3.42
C ILE A 183 -8.05 7.04 -3.19
N ALA A 184 -7.94 6.60 -1.94
CA ALA A 184 -7.60 5.22 -1.59
C ALA A 184 -8.64 4.22 -2.12
N ARG A 185 -9.93 4.47 -1.90
CA ARG A 185 -11.01 3.65 -2.48
C ARG A 185 -10.93 3.61 -4.01
N TYR A 186 -10.68 4.74 -4.65
CA TYR A 186 -10.52 4.80 -6.10
C TYR A 186 -9.34 3.93 -6.57
N GLN A 187 -8.17 4.04 -5.95
CA GLN A 187 -6.99 3.24 -6.30
C GLN A 187 -7.29 1.74 -6.18
N GLY A 188 -7.90 1.31 -5.07
CA GLY A 188 -8.26 -0.08 -4.85
C GLY A 188 -9.18 -0.63 -5.94
N LYS A 189 -10.24 0.12 -6.28
CA LYS A 189 -11.15 -0.21 -7.37
C LYS A 189 -10.43 -0.29 -8.71
N HIS A 190 -9.62 0.73 -9.03
CA HIS A 190 -8.91 0.82 -10.30
C HIS A 190 -7.96 -0.34 -10.53
N VAL A 191 -7.16 -0.70 -9.51
CA VAL A 191 -6.26 -1.86 -9.56
C VAL A 191 -7.06 -3.15 -9.76
N ALA A 192 -8.15 -3.34 -9.02
CA ALA A 192 -8.99 -4.52 -9.12
C ALA A 192 -9.67 -4.65 -10.51
N GLU A 193 -10.13 -3.55 -11.10
CA GLU A 193 -10.68 -3.54 -12.46
C GLU A 193 -9.65 -3.93 -13.53
N ILE A 194 -8.38 -3.52 -13.37
CA ILE A 194 -7.29 -3.94 -14.27
C ILE A 194 -6.95 -5.41 -14.02
N ALA A 195 -6.87 -5.84 -12.76
CA ALA A 195 -6.62 -7.24 -12.39
C ALA A 195 -7.64 -8.18 -13.02
N SER A 196 -8.93 -7.84 -12.94
CA SER A 196 -10.01 -8.62 -13.55
C SER A 196 -9.94 -8.72 -15.07
N LYS A 197 -9.24 -7.81 -15.75
CA LYS A 197 -9.03 -7.87 -17.20
C LYS A 197 -7.81 -8.70 -17.59
N LEU A 198 -6.81 -8.79 -16.71
CA LEU A 198 -5.58 -9.56 -16.94
C LEU A 198 -5.67 -11.00 -16.43
N ALA A 199 -6.46 -11.24 -15.38
CA ALA A 199 -6.75 -12.57 -14.87
C ALA A 199 -7.57 -13.34 -15.91
N SER A 200 -6.92 -14.26 -16.62
CA SER A 200 -7.55 -15.21 -17.55
C SER A 200 -8.03 -16.45 -16.80
#